data_AF-A0A2E1E2J0-F1
#
_entry.id   AF-A0A2E1E2J0-F1
#
_cell.length_a   1.000
_cell.length_b   1.000
_cell.length_c   1.000
_cell.angle_alpha   90.00
_cell.angle_beta   90.00
_cell.angle_gamma   90.00
#
_symmetry.space_group_name_H-M   'P 1'
#
loop_
_entity.id
_entity.type
_entity.pdbx_description
1 polymer ?
#
loop_
_entity_poly.entity_id
_entity_poly.type
_entity_poly.pdbx_seq_one_letter_code
_entity_poly.pdbx_strand_id
1 'polypeptide(L)'
;MKNYRGKITNTQRAILTWMWKNLALISKEKLFSGGNERFLSETEFLIPWTPKENFNLNDSKDRKRYSRSLRILEDRGYVVRKRSSSRGPIAYVSFTNDGIFIAKTWARIVESGEEDEFNNFEDLEQGFERQDSDSTQVWEREEEFFD
;
A
#
# COMPACT_ATOMS: atom_id res chain seq x y z
N MET A 1 15.09 9.69 -10.84
CA MET A 1 13.72 10.23 -10.90
C MET A 1 12.75 9.06 -10.87
N LYS A 2 11.88 8.98 -9.86
CA LYS A 2 10.81 7.98 -9.84
C LYS A 2 9.70 8.48 -10.78
N ASN A 3 9.35 7.68 -11.79
CA ASN A 3 8.38 8.06 -12.82
C ASN A 3 6.98 7.66 -12.37
N TYR A 4 6.35 8.49 -11.54
CA TYR A 4 5.03 8.23 -10.96
C TYR A 4 3.84 8.50 -11.89
N ARG A 5 4.12 8.84 -13.15
CA ARG A 5 3.10 9.23 -14.13
C ARG A 5 2.21 8.04 -14.53
N GLY A 6 0.89 8.24 -14.46
CA GLY A 6 -0.10 7.39 -15.13
C GLY A 6 -1.29 6.98 -14.28
N LYS A 7 -2.35 6.53 -14.96
CA LYS A 7 -3.59 6.06 -14.35
C LYS A 7 -3.36 4.88 -13.42
N ILE A 8 -3.99 4.91 -12.26
CA ILE A 8 -4.10 3.73 -11.40
C ILE A 8 -5.26 2.87 -11.88
N THR A 9 -5.00 1.60 -12.16
CA THR A 9 -6.01 0.66 -12.66
C THR A 9 -6.79 0.00 -11.52
N ASN A 10 -8.02 -0.44 -11.79
CA ASN A 10 -8.82 -1.20 -10.82
C ASN A 10 -8.09 -2.44 -10.28
N THR A 11 -7.28 -3.12 -11.10
CA THR A 11 -6.48 -4.25 -10.64
C THR A 11 -5.36 -3.83 -9.68
N GLN A 12 -4.74 -2.66 -9.89
CA GLN A 12 -3.73 -2.13 -8.97
C GLN A 12 -4.38 -1.71 -7.64
N ARG A 13 -5.52 -1.00 -7.70
CA ARG A 13 -6.34 -0.66 -6.52
C ARG A 13 -6.69 -1.92 -5.71
N ALA A 14 -7.20 -2.96 -6.38
CA ALA A 14 -7.54 -4.23 -5.73
C ALA A 14 -6.34 -4.89 -5.03
N ILE A 15 -5.16 -4.90 -5.66
CA ILE A 15 -3.94 -5.44 -5.05
C ILE A 15 -3.54 -4.64 -3.81
N LEU A 16 -3.50 -3.30 -3.90
CA LEU A 16 -3.13 -2.42 -2.80
C LEU A 16 -4.11 -2.56 -1.62
N THR A 17 -5.42 -2.55 -1.88
CA THR A 17 -6.45 -2.77 -0.86
C THR A 17 -6.33 -4.13 -0.21
N TRP A 18 -6.10 -5.19 -0.99
CA TRP A 18 -5.93 -6.54 -0.43
C TRP A 18 -4.68 -6.64 0.45
N MET A 19 -3.53 -6.10 0.00
CA MET A 19 -2.31 -6.07 0.79
C MET A 19 -2.50 -5.26 2.09
N TRP A 20 -3.17 -4.10 2.02
CA TRP A 20 -3.47 -3.26 3.18
C TRP A 20 -4.32 -3.99 4.22
N LYS A 21 -5.38 -4.68 3.79
CA LYS A 21 -6.23 -5.49 4.68
C LYS A 21 -5.44 -6.58 5.40
N ASN A 22 -4.54 -7.28 4.69
CA ASN A 22 -3.69 -8.30 5.30
C ASN A 22 -2.72 -7.69 6.31
N LEU A 23 -2.09 -6.56 5.97
CA LEU A 23 -1.19 -5.86 6.89
C LEU A 23 -1.90 -5.37 8.16
N ALA A 24 -3.12 -4.83 8.02
CA ALA A 24 -3.94 -4.38 9.14
C ALA A 24 -4.37 -5.55 10.05
N LEU A 25 -4.71 -6.71 9.47
CA LEU A 25 -5.03 -7.92 10.24
C LEU A 25 -3.81 -8.40 11.05
N ILE A 26 -2.65 -8.51 10.40
CA ILE A 26 -1.41 -8.93 11.05
C ILE A 26 -1.02 -7.94 12.16
N SER A 27 -1.19 -6.63 11.93
CA SER A 27 -0.90 -5.59 12.94
C SER A 27 -1.88 -5.64 14.12
N LYS A 28 -3.16 -5.94 13.89
CA LYS A 28 -4.13 -6.15 14.96
C LYS A 28 -3.81 -7.39 15.79
N GLU A 29 -3.50 -8.51 15.14
CA GLU A 29 -3.08 -9.74 15.84
C GLU A 29 -1.85 -9.48 16.75
N LYS A 30 -0.90 -8.65 16.29
CA LYS A 30 0.25 -8.21 17.11
C LYS A 30 -0.11 -7.37 18.33
N LEU A 31 -1.12 -6.51 18.26
CA LEU A 31 -1.57 -5.72 19.41
C LEU A 31 -2.18 -6.59 20.51
N PHE A 32 -2.70 -7.77 20.15
CA PHE A 32 -3.25 -8.74 21.12
C PHE A 32 -2.19 -9.70 21.69
N SER A 33 -1.02 -9.84 21.07
CA SER A 33 0.11 -10.59 21.63
C SER A 33 0.95 -9.68 22.55
N GLY A 34 0.58 -9.58 23.82
CA GLY A 34 1.20 -8.72 24.84
C GLY A 34 2.64 -9.10 25.26
N GLY A 35 3.54 -9.34 24.30
CA GLY A 35 4.93 -9.74 24.52
C GLY A 35 5.95 -8.65 24.16
N ASN A 36 7.12 -8.74 24.79
CA ASN A 36 8.27 -7.84 24.66
C ASN A 36 9.03 -8.04 23.33
N GLU A 37 8.32 -8.10 22.21
CA GLU A 37 8.91 -8.37 20.89
C GLU A 37 9.32 -7.08 20.19
N ARG A 38 10.51 -7.07 19.56
CA ARG A 38 10.90 -6.01 18.62
C ARG A 38 9.89 -6.01 17.47
N PHE A 39 9.01 -5.01 17.43
CA PHE A 39 8.01 -4.88 16.39
C PHE A 39 8.68 -4.62 15.03
N LEU A 40 8.57 -5.60 14.13
CA LEU A 40 8.93 -5.40 12.71
C LEU A 40 8.13 -4.25 12.11
N SER A 41 8.78 -3.43 11.28
CA SER A 41 8.12 -2.33 10.58
C SER A 41 7.06 -2.86 9.60
N GLU A 42 6.06 -2.03 9.28
CA GLU A 42 5.02 -2.35 8.29
C GLU A 42 5.60 -2.81 6.92
N THR A 43 6.82 -2.35 6.56
CA THR A 43 7.53 -2.72 5.34
C THR A 43 8.28 -4.04 5.41
N GLU A 44 8.53 -4.56 6.62
CA GLU A 44 9.23 -5.83 6.84
C GLU A 44 8.30 -7.05 6.76
N PHE A 45 6.99 -6.83 6.73
CA PHE A 45 6.01 -7.91 6.64
C PHE A 45 5.96 -8.56 5.26
N LEU A 46 6.01 -9.89 5.26
CA LEU A 46 5.84 -10.70 4.05
C LEU A 46 4.43 -11.24 3.99
N ILE A 47 3.68 -10.79 3.00
CA ILE A 47 2.33 -11.26 2.73
C ILE A 47 2.41 -12.38 1.68
N PRO A 48 1.94 -13.61 1.96
CA PRO A 48 1.93 -14.70 0.99
C PRO A 48 1.18 -14.34 -0.30
N TRP A 49 1.79 -14.58 -1.46
CA TRP A 49 1.24 -14.23 -2.77
C TRP A 49 0.85 -15.48 -3.57
N THR A 50 -0.44 -15.77 -3.60
CA THR A 50 -1.08 -16.82 -4.40
C THR A 50 -2.29 -16.23 -5.13
N PRO A 51 -2.11 -15.46 -6.22
CA PRO A 51 -3.15 -14.57 -6.77
C PRO A 51 -4.41 -15.30 -7.23
N LYS A 52 -4.29 -16.59 -7.59
CA LYS A 52 -5.44 -17.46 -7.86
C LYS A 52 -6.36 -17.56 -6.65
N GLU A 53 -5.79 -17.79 -5.47
CA GLU A 53 -6.51 -17.95 -4.21
C GLU A 53 -6.88 -16.58 -3.63
N ASN A 54 -5.94 -15.63 -3.59
CA ASN A 54 -6.15 -14.32 -2.96
C ASN A 54 -7.28 -13.52 -3.61
N PHE A 55 -7.50 -13.67 -4.92
CA PHE A 55 -8.49 -12.90 -5.69
C PHE A 55 -9.51 -13.80 -6.42
N ASN A 56 -9.55 -15.10 -6.12
CA ASN A 56 -10.44 -16.09 -6.75
C ASN A 56 -10.37 -16.08 -8.30
N LEU A 57 -9.16 -16.09 -8.87
CA LEU A 57 -8.93 -15.91 -10.31
C LEU A 57 -8.94 -17.24 -11.08
N ASN A 58 -10.11 -17.61 -11.59
CA ASN A 58 -10.28 -18.83 -12.38
C ASN A 58 -9.78 -18.68 -13.84
N ASP A 59 -9.86 -17.48 -14.42
CA ASP A 59 -9.36 -17.20 -15.78
C ASP A 59 -7.83 -16.94 -15.80
N SER A 60 -7.16 -17.55 -16.77
CA SER A 60 -5.75 -17.30 -17.09
C SER A 60 -5.46 -15.85 -17.49
N LYS A 61 -6.39 -15.17 -18.17
CA LYS A 61 -6.24 -13.78 -18.58
C LYS A 61 -6.18 -12.85 -17.38
N ASP A 62 -7.04 -13.08 -16.39
CA ASP A 62 -7.05 -12.31 -15.16
C ASP A 62 -5.78 -12.54 -14.34
N ARG A 63 -5.31 -13.79 -14.23
CA ARG A 63 -4.02 -14.08 -13.56
C ARG A 63 -2.84 -13.34 -14.20
N LYS A 64 -2.81 -13.25 -15.53
CA LYS A 64 -1.80 -12.46 -16.27
C LYS A 64 -1.94 -10.96 -16.00
N ARG A 65 -3.17 -10.44 -15.96
CA ARG A 65 -3.45 -9.04 -15.63
C ARG A 65 -2.93 -8.68 -14.23
N TYR A 66 -3.27 -9.47 -13.21
CA TYR A 66 -2.80 -9.28 -11.83
C TYR A 66 -1.27 -9.35 -11.74
N SER A 67 -0.65 -10.32 -12.42
CA SER A 67 0.81 -10.44 -12.44
C SER A 67 1.49 -9.22 -13.07
N ARG A 68 0.92 -8.68 -14.16
CA ARG A 68 1.41 -7.46 -14.81
C ARG A 68 1.20 -6.22 -13.93
N SER A 69 0.04 -6.08 -13.32
CA SER A 69 -0.27 -4.98 -12.40
C SER A 69 0.67 -4.98 -11.19
N LEU A 70 0.93 -6.15 -10.59
CA LEU A 70 1.89 -6.28 -9.50
C LEU A 70 3.30 -5.86 -9.93
N ARG A 71 3.75 -6.28 -11.11
CA ARG A 71 5.05 -5.84 -11.66
C ARG A 71 5.11 -4.32 -11.82
N ILE A 72 4.04 -3.69 -12.33
CA ILE A 72 4.01 -2.22 -12.49
C ILE A 72 4.08 -1.52 -11.12
N LEU A 73 3.43 -2.05 -10.08
CA LEU A 73 3.52 -1.52 -8.72
C LEU A 73 4.95 -1.62 -8.16
N GLU A 74 5.67 -2.70 -8.46
CA GLU A 74 7.09 -2.85 -8.11
C GLU A 74 7.98 -1.89 -8.90
N ASP A 75 7.80 -1.81 -10.22
CA ASP A 75 8.57 -0.91 -11.08
C ASP A 75 8.39 0.58 -10.68
N ARG A 76 7.23 0.92 -10.08
CA ARG A 76 6.94 2.25 -9.51
C ARG A 76 7.42 2.44 -8.08
N GLY A 77 7.92 1.40 -7.43
CA GLY A 77 8.51 1.47 -6.08
C GLY A 77 7.50 1.41 -4.94
N TYR A 78 6.28 0.91 -5.15
CA TYR A 78 5.27 0.76 -4.09
C TYR A 78 5.29 -0.64 -3.43
N VAL A 79 5.73 -1.66 -4.16
CA VAL A 79 5.72 -3.05 -3.68
C VAL A 79 7.06 -3.69 -3.96
N VAL A 80 7.50 -4.58 -3.08
CA VAL A 80 8.64 -5.48 -3.32
C VAL A 80 8.11 -6.89 -3.51
N ARG A 81 8.47 -7.54 -4.61
CA ARG A 81 8.14 -8.95 -4.83
C ARG A 81 9.30 -9.83 -4.38
N LYS A 82 9.02 -10.81 -3.52
CA LYS A 82 10.00 -11.82 -3.10
C LYS A 82 9.68 -13.18 -3.71
N ARG A 83 10.68 -13.80 -4.31
CA ARG A 83 10.58 -15.12 -4.94
C ARG A 83 10.94 -16.24 -3.97
N SER A 84 10.38 -17.42 -4.16
CA SER A 84 10.78 -18.62 -3.41
C SER A 84 12.21 -19.08 -3.75
N SER A 85 12.72 -18.73 -4.93
CA SER A 85 14.10 -18.95 -5.36
C SER A 85 14.50 -17.95 -6.44
N SER A 86 15.78 -17.88 -6.82
CA SER A 86 16.30 -16.90 -7.81
C SER A 86 15.54 -16.91 -9.15
N ARG A 87 14.98 -18.05 -9.56
CA ARG A 87 14.15 -18.21 -10.77
C ARG A 87 12.73 -18.69 -10.48
N GLY A 88 12.35 -18.79 -9.21
CA GLY A 88 11.05 -19.29 -8.78
C GLY A 88 9.91 -18.28 -8.95
N PRO A 89 8.65 -18.71 -8.75
CA PRO A 89 7.50 -17.82 -8.70
C PRO A 89 7.64 -16.78 -7.59
N ILE A 90 6.90 -15.67 -7.71
CA ILE A 90 6.72 -14.75 -6.59
C ILE A 90 5.94 -15.51 -5.51
N ALA A 91 6.51 -15.58 -4.31
CA ALA A 91 5.92 -16.28 -3.16
C ALA A 91 5.38 -15.29 -2.12
N TYR A 92 6.00 -14.10 -2.03
CA TYR A 92 5.60 -13.07 -1.08
C TYR A 92 5.65 -11.69 -1.70
N VAL A 93 4.86 -10.78 -1.14
CA VAL A 93 4.89 -9.35 -1.43
C VAL A 93 4.99 -8.57 -0.13
N SER A 94 5.69 -7.44 -0.15
CA SER A 94 5.71 -6.48 0.95
C SER A 94 5.57 -5.07 0.40
N PHE A 95 5.08 -4.15 1.22
CA PHE A 95 5.06 -2.74 0.84
C PHE A 95 6.45 -2.12 1.00
N THR A 96 6.70 -1.08 0.20
CA THR A 96 7.70 -0.05 0.53
C THR A 96 7.03 1.02 1.41
N ASN A 97 7.81 1.99 1.91
CA ASN A 97 7.24 3.13 2.63
C ASN A 97 6.22 3.89 1.77
N ASP A 98 6.58 4.20 0.51
CA ASP A 98 5.68 4.83 -0.47
C ASP A 98 4.44 3.96 -0.72
N GLY A 99 4.57 2.64 -0.72
CA GLY A 99 3.47 1.71 -0.94
C GLY A 99 2.46 1.67 0.20
N ILE A 100 2.93 1.64 1.44
CA ILE A 100 2.08 1.80 2.64
C ILE A 100 1.31 3.09 2.52
N PHE A 101 2.04 4.15 2.18
CA PHE A 101 1.51 5.48 2.08
C PHE A 101 0.34 5.53 1.06
N ILE A 102 0.56 5.10 -0.19
CA ILE A 102 -0.50 5.04 -1.21
C ILE A 102 -1.65 4.14 -0.80
N ALA A 103 -1.38 3.01 -0.15
CA ALA A 103 -2.42 2.09 0.30
C ALA A 103 -3.32 2.69 1.39
N LYS A 104 -2.75 3.46 2.33
CA LYS A 104 -3.48 4.20 3.36
C LYS A 104 -4.37 5.28 2.75
N THR A 105 -3.84 6.08 1.83
CA THR A 105 -4.62 7.13 1.12
C THR A 105 -5.77 6.52 0.34
N TRP A 106 -5.51 5.44 -0.40
CA TRP A 106 -6.55 4.74 -1.14
C TRP A 106 -7.63 4.15 -0.23
N ALA A 107 -7.25 3.57 0.93
CA ALA A 107 -8.22 3.05 1.89
C ALA A 107 -9.17 4.16 2.41
N ARG A 108 -8.63 5.34 2.71
CA ARG A 108 -9.44 6.50 3.13
C ARG A 108 -10.39 6.98 2.04
N ILE A 109 -9.94 7.07 0.79
CA ILE A 109 -10.78 7.47 -0.35
C ILE A 109 -11.96 6.51 -0.55
N VAL A 110 -11.70 5.21 -0.39
CA VAL A 110 -12.76 4.18 -0.45
C VAL A 110 -13.74 4.34 0.71
N GLU A 111 -13.24 4.71 1.90
CA GLU A 111 -14.10 4.98 3.08
C GLU A 111 -14.91 6.27 2.95
N SER A 112 -14.38 7.31 2.29
CA SER A 112 -15.08 8.58 2.04
C SER A 112 -16.02 8.53 0.84
N GLY A 113 -15.86 7.57 -0.07
CA GLY A 113 -16.67 7.43 -1.28
C GLY A 113 -16.25 8.34 -2.43
N GLU A 114 -15.03 8.89 -2.40
CA GLU A 114 -14.50 9.86 -3.38
C GLU A 114 -13.71 9.18 -4.51
N GLU A 115 -13.98 7.90 -4.77
CA GLU A 115 -13.17 7.03 -5.63
C GLU A 115 -13.03 7.54 -7.08
N ASP A 116 -14.05 8.26 -7.55
CA ASP A 116 -14.12 8.83 -8.90
C ASP A 116 -13.19 10.04 -9.10
N GLU A 117 -12.77 10.68 -8.01
CA GLU A 117 -11.90 11.87 -8.05
C GLU A 117 -10.41 11.52 -8.17
N PHE A 118 -10.01 10.29 -7.82
CA PHE A 118 -8.61 9.88 -7.71
C PHE A 118 -8.21 8.84 -8.77
N ASN A 119 -8.00 9.29 -10.01
CA ASN A 119 -7.78 8.40 -11.16
C ASN A 119 -6.32 8.11 -11.48
N ASN A 120 -5.38 8.87 -10.91
CA ASN A 120 -3.95 8.72 -11.18
C ASN A 120 -3.16 8.49 -9.88
N PHE A 121 -1.96 7.92 -10.04
CA PHE A 121 -1.03 7.80 -8.91
C PHE A 121 -0.57 9.16 -8.37
N GLU A 122 -0.48 10.16 -9.25
CA GLU A 122 -0.14 11.54 -8.87
C GLU A 122 -1.19 12.16 -7.94
N ASP A 123 -2.48 11.90 -8.16
CA ASP A 123 -3.57 12.37 -7.29
C ASP A 123 -3.46 11.74 -5.89
N LEU A 124 -3.08 10.45 -5.84
CA LEU A 124 -2.88 9.72 -4.58
C LEU A 124 -1.63 10.21 -3.82
N GLU A 125 -0.59 10.66 -4.54
CA GLU A 125 0.62 11.23 -3.95
C GLU A 125 0.40 12.68 -3.49
N GLN A 126 -0.26 13.52 -4.28
CA GLN A 126 -0.57 14.91 -3.92
C GLN A 126 -1.62 15.01 -2.81
N GLY A 127 -2.60 14.09 -2.78
CA GLY A 127 -3.56 13.98 -1.68
C GLY A 127 -2.89 13.78 -0.32
N PHE A 128 -1.63 13.36 -0.31
CA PHE A 128 -0.82 13.20 0.88
C PHE A 128 0.10 14.34 1.22
N GLU A 129 0.69 15.01 0.24
CA GLU A 129 1.44 16.24 0.51
C GLU A 129 0.54 17.26 1.24
N ARG A 130 -0.78 17.25 0.95
CA ARG A 130 -1.79 18.04 1.69
C ARG A 130 -2.02 17.58 3.13
N GLN A 131 -1.86 16.29 3.44
CA GLN A 131 -2.04 15.75 4.79
C GLN A 131 -0.80 15.99 5.69
N ASP A 132 0.40 15.95 5.11
CA ASP A 132 1.61 16.36 5.83
C ASP A 132 1.62 17.89 6.06
N SER A 133 1.14 18.71 5.12
CA SER A 133 1.04 20.16 5.33
C SER A 133 0.04 20.56 6.43
N ASP A 134 -1.10 19.87 6.52
CA ASP A 134 -2.09 20.12 7.58
C ASP A 134 -1.60 19.66 8.96
N SER A 135 -0.78 18.61 9.04
CA SER A 135 -0.18 18.18 10.31
C SER A 135 1.02 19.03 10.72
N THR A 136 1.69 19.71 9.79
CA THR A 136 2.81 20.62 10.11
C THR A 136 2.31 21.99 10.58
N GLN A 137 1.13 22.47 10.15
CA GLN A 137 0.58 23.76 10.59
C GLN A 137 -0.04 23.76 12.00
N VAL A 138 -0.33 22.59 12.59
CA VAL A 138 -0.96 22.51 13.92
C VAL A 138 0.07 22.55 15.05
N TRP A 139 1.36 22.30 14.79
CA TRP A 139 2.42 22.29 15.83
C TRP A 139 3.23 23.59 15.95
N GLU A 140 3.08 24.57 15.05
CA GLU A 140 3.76 25.87 15.14
C GLU A 140 2.87 27.01 15.67
N ARG A 141 1.68 26.71 16.21
CA ARG A 141 0.76 27.72 16.78
C ARG A 141 0.53 27.60 18.29
N GLU A 142 1.51 27.09 19.04
CA GLU A 142 1.48 27.11 20.51
C GLU A 142 2.83 27.52 21.14
N GLU A 143 3.56 28.48 20.55
CA GLU A 143 4.76 29.06 21.23
C GLU A 143 4.83 30.61 21.26
N GLU A 144 3.75 31.32 20.93
CA GLU A 144 3.66 32.75 21.24
C GLU A 144 2.35 33.01 21.97
N PHE A 145 2.36 32.90 23.30
CA PHE A 145 1.72 33.79 24.28
C PHE A 145 1.89 33.16 25.69
N PHE A 146 2.24 34.00 26.67
CA PHE A 146 2.68 33.73 28.06
C PHE A 146 4.19 33.40 28.15
N ASP A 147 5.12 34.31 28.51
CA ASP A 147 5.10 35.52 29.37
C ASP A 147 5.84 36.71 28.73
#